data_AF-A0AAF1AW37-F1
#
_entry.id   AF-A0AAF1AW37-F1
#
_cell.length_a   1.000
_cell.length_b   1.000
_cell.length_c   1.000
_cell.angle_alpha   90.00
_cell.angle_beta   90.00
_cell.angle_gamma   90.00
#
_symmetry.space_group_name_H-M   'P 1'
#
loop_
_entity.id
_entity.type
_entity.pdbx_description
1 polymer ?
#
loop_
_entity_poly.entity_id
_entity_poly.type
_entity_poly.pdbx_seq_one_letter_code
_entity_poly.pdbx_strand_id
1 'polypeptide(L)'
;MFGRAPKKSDNSKYYDVLGVSKNASQDDLKKAYRKAAIKNHPDKGGDPEKFKEISQAYEVLSDPEKREIYDQYGEDALKEGMGGGGGGHDPFDIFSSFFGGGSPFGKLVMSLCGGGSSRGRRQRRGEDVVHPLKVSLEDLYSGTTKKLSLSRNVICSKCNGKGSKSGASMKCTGCQGSGMKVSIRHLGPSMIQQMQHPCNECKGTGESISDRDRCTQCKGEKVVQQKKVLDVVVDKGMQNGQKITFAGEADEAPDTVTGDIVFVLQQKEHPKFKRKGDDLFVEHTLSLTEALCGYQFVLTHLDGRHLLIKSNPGEVIKPDQFKSISDEGMPMYQRGFMKGNLYVHFSVEFPDSLTLDQVKALEAVLPPKPAQQMTPMELDECEETTLHDVNIEEEMRRKQAQAQQEAYDEDEDMHGGAQRVQCAQQ
;
A
#
# COMPACT_ATOMS: atom_id res chain seq x y z
N MET A 1 38.62 -51.44 -15.63
CA MET A 1 38.46 -51.18 -14.18
C MET A 1 37.51 -49.99 -14.06
N PHE A 2 36.29 -50.03 -13.53
CA PHE A 2 35.46 -51.02 -12.83
C PHE A 2 34.00 -50.73 -13.22
N GLY A 3 33.25 -51.74 -13.65
CA GLY A 3 31.80 -51.65 -13.72
C GLY A 3 31.24 -51.68 -12.31
N ARG A 4 30.69 -50.56 -11.83
CA ARG A 4 29.95 -50.50 -10.56
C ARG A 4 28.49 -50.76 -10.90
N ALA A 5 27.99 -51.95 -10.56
CA ALA A 5 26.56 -52.22 -10.58
C ALA A 5 25.82 -51.18 -9.71
N PRO A 6 24.65 -50.66 -10.12
CA PRO A 6 23.88 -49.77 -9.28
C PRO A 6 23.49 -50.52 -8.00
N LYS A 7 23.91 -50.00 -6.85
CA LYS A 7 23.42 -50.49 -5.56
C LYS A 7 21.90 -50.34 -5.59
N LYS A 8 21.16 -51.42 -5.29
CA LYS A 8 19.74 -51.31 -4.94
C LYS A 8 19.65 -50.43 -3.70
N SER A 9 19.26 -49.19 -3.88
CA SER A 9 19.01 -48.24 -2.80
C SER A 9 17.67 -48.57 -2.14
N ASP A 10 17.59 -48.36 -0.82
CA ASP A 10 16.41 -48.67 -0.03
C ASP A 10 15.26 -47.71 -0.37
N ASN A 11 14.28 -48.18 -1.13
CA ASN A 11 13.07 -47.43 -1.50
C ASN A 11 11.89 -47.67 -0.54
N SER A 12 12.12 -48.24 0.65
CA SER A 12 11.07 -48.40 1.68
C SER A 12 11.12 -47.34 2.77
N LYS A 13 12.28 -46.69 2.98
CA LYS A 13 12.54 -45.86 4.16
C LYS A 13 11.53 -44.73 4.34
N TYR A 14 11.14 -43.99 3.30
CA TYR A 14 10.15 -42.91 3.44
C TYR A 14 8.72 -43.41 3.71
N TYR A 15 8.38 -44.59 3.19
CA TYR A 15 7.12 -45.25 3.51
C TYR A 15 7.12 -45.75 4.97
N ASP A 16 8.24 -46.29 5.43
CA ASP A 16 8.44 -46.76 6.80
C ASP A 16 8.42 -45.60 7.83
N VAL A 17 9.03 -44.46 7.50
CA VAL A 17 9.03 -43.23 8.32
C VAL A 17 7.62 -42.64 8.48
N LEU A 18 6.81 -42.68 7.42
CA LEU A 18 5.40 -42.27 7.49
C LEU A 18 4.48 -43.37 8.04
N GLY A 19 4.98 -44.61 8.18
CA GLY A 19 4.22 -45.77 8.65
C GLY A 19 3.12 -46.22 7.68
N VAL A 20 3.36 -46.07 6.38
CA VAL A 20 2.41 -46.44 5.31
C VAL A 20 3.00 -47.50 4.38
N SER A 21 2.14 -48.22 3.65
CA SER A 21 2.61 -49.17 2.63
C SER A 21 3.08 -48.47 1.36
N LYS A 22 3.96 -49.11 0.57
CA LYS A 22 4.41 -48.60 -0.74
C LYS A 22 3.28 -48.34 -1.74
N ASN A 23 2.14 -49.02 -1.58
CA ASN A 23 0.95 -48.87 -2.41
C ASN A 23 -0.05 -47.83 -1.85
N ALA A 24 0.35 -47.02 -0.86
CA ALA A 24 -0.54 -46.04 -0.25
C ALA A 24 -1.00 -44.97 -1.25
N SER A 25 -2.28 -44.59 -1.16
CA SER A 25 -2.85 -43.49 -1.95
C SER A 25 -2.33 -42.13 -1.43
N GLN A 26 -2.45 -41.07 -2.24
CA GLN A 26 -2.06 -39.71 -1.80
C GLN A 26 -2.84 -39.24 -0.57
N ASP A 27 -4.10 -39.66 -0.43
CA ASP A 27 -4.92 -39.33 0.74
C ASP A 27 -4.43 -40.04 2.00
N ASP A 28 -3.94 -41.28 1.88
CA ASP A 28 -3.37 -42.04 2.99
C ASP A 28 -2.03 -41.44 3.45
N LEU A 29 -1.19 -41.00 2.49
CA LEU A 29 0.04 -40.26 2.78
C LEU A 29 -0.24 -38.97 3.56
N LYS A 30 -1.25 -38.21 3.14
CA LYS A 30 -1.64 -36.95 3.80
C LYS A 30 -2.25 -37.17 5.19
N LYS A 31 -2.94 -38.29 5.41
CA LYS A 31 -3.46 -38.66 6.75
C LYS A 31 -2.33 -39.13 7.67
N ALA A 32 -1.42 -39.95 7.16
CA ALA A 32 -0.26 -40.46 7.89
C ALA A 32 0.69 -39.34 8.31
N TYR A 33 1.01 -38.42 7.39
CA TYR A 33 1.81 -37.22 7.69
C TYR A 33 1.19 -36.38 8.80
N ARG A 34 -0.11 -36.06 8.71
CA ARG A 34 -0.79 -35.29 9.77
C ARG A 34 -0.73 -35.98 11.13
N LYS A 35 -0.91 -37.29 11.18
CA LYS A 35 -0.82 -38.07 12.43
C LYS A 35 0.60 -38.10 12.99
N ALA A 36 1.61 -38.28 12.14
CA ALA A 36 3.01 -38.35 12.52
C ALA A 36 3.60 -36.97 12.91
N ALA A 37 3.21 -35.91 12.20
CA ALA A 37 3.61 -34.53 12.46
C ALA A 37 3.06 -34.01 13.79
N ILE A 38 1.80 -34.32 14.13
CA ILE A 38 1.22 -33.94 15.43
C ILE A 38 1.91 -34.69 16.59
N LYS A 39 2.29 -35.95 16.37
CA LYS A 39 2.94 -36.79 17.38
C LYS A 39 4.39 -36.38 17.65
N ASN A 40 5.12 -35.95 16.61
CA ASN A 40 6.52 -35.58 16.70
C ASN A 40 6.75 -34.06 16.64
N HIS A 41 5.72 -33.24 16.89
CA HIS A 41 5.87 -31.78 16.88
C HIS A 41 6.79 -31.33 18.02
N PRO A 42 7.78 -30.45 17.77
CA PRO A 42 8.74 -30.00 18.80
C PRO A 42 8.05 -29.33 20.00
N ASP A 43 7.01 -28.52 19.76
CA ASP A 43 6.23 -27.89 20.85
C ASP A 43 5.43 -28.88 21.72
N LYS A 44 5.25 -30.13 21.26
CA LYS A 44 4.54 -31.18 22.01
C LYS A 44 5.49 -32.22 22.61
N GLY A 45 6.78 -31.91 22.67
CA GLY A 45 7.82 -32.78 23.24
C GLY A 45 8.29 -33.91 22.32
N GLY A 46 8.11 -33.75 21.00
CA GLY A 46 8.60 -34.70 20.00
C GLY A 46 10.05 -34.44 19.58
N ASP A 47 10.71 -35.47 19.05
CA ASP A 47 12.09 -35.38 18.55
C ASP A 47 12.15 -34.51 17.27
N PRO A 48 12.93 -33.41 17.25
CA PRO A 48 13.02 -32.52 16.11
C PRO A 48 13.64 -33.19 14.88
N GLU A 49 14.50 -34.19 15.06
CA GLU A 49 15.10 -34.96 13.96
C GLU A 49 14.07 -35.85 13.25
N LYS A 50 13.22 -36.55 13.99
CA LYS A 50 12.14 -37.36 13.41
C LYS A 50 11.11 -36.51 12.69
N PHE A 51 10.83 -35.31 13.19
CA PHE A 51 9.95 -34.36 12.52
C PHE A 51 10.49 -33.91 11.15
N LYS A 52 11.82 -33.67 11.07
CA LYS A 52 12.50 -33.36 9.81
C LYS A 52 12.40 -34.51 8.81
N GLU A 53 12.66 -35.74 9.25
CA GLU A 53 12.55 -36.94 8.41
C GLU A 53 11.12 -37.19 7.90
N ILE A 54 10.10 -36.99 8.75
CA ILE A 54 8.68 -37.12 8.38
C ILE A 54 8.28 -36.08 7.34
N SER A 55 8.78 -34.86 7.46
CA SER A 55 8.52 -33.78 6.52
C SER A 55 9.17 -34.04 5.17
N GLN A 56 10.43 -34.50 5.17
CA GLN A 56 11.15 -34.90 3.97
C GLN A 56 10.46 -36.08 3.25
N ALA A 57 10.07 -37.11 4.00
CA ALA A 57 9.37 -38.27 3.45
C ALA A 57 8.04 -37.88 2.78
N TYR A 58 7.26 -37.00 3.41
CA TYR A 58 6.00 -36.53 2.83
C TYR A 58 6.22 -35.66 1.59
N GLU A 59 7.22 -34.79 1.58
CA GLU A 59 7.49 -33.94 0.42
C GLU A 59 7.82 -34.76 -0.83
N VAL A 60 8.67 -35.78 -0.68
CA VAL A 60 9.06 -36.67 -1.77
C VAL A 60 7.90 -37.55 -2.23
N LEU A 61 7.09 -38.07 -1.30
CA LEU A 61 5.98 -38.98 -1.63
C LEU A 61 4.68 -38.27 -2.05
N SER A 62 4.52 -36.98 -1.73
CA SER A 62 3.32 -36.20 -2.05
C SER A 62 3.22 -35.85 -3.54
N ASP A 63 4.36 -35.67 -4.21
CA ASP A 63 4.44 -35.34 -5.62
C ASP A 63 4.58 -36.63 -6.45
N PRO A 64 3.69 -36.87 -7.45
CA PRO A 64 3.72 -38.09 -8.24
C PRO A 64 5.03 -38.28 -9.01
N GLU A 65 5.66 -37.20 -9.50
CA GLU A 65 6.92 -37.27 -10.25
C GLU A 65 8.09 -37.59 -9.32
N LYS A 66 8.15 -36.95 -8.15
CA LYS A 66 9.19 -37.21 -7.13
C LYS A 66 9.07 -38.61 -6.52
N ARG A 67 7.84 -39.10 -6.34
CA ARG A 67 7.57 -40.46 -5.85
C ARG A 67 8.09 -41.51 -6.84
N GLU A 68 7.85 -41.32 -8.14
CA GLU A 68 8.34 -42.24 -9.16
C GLU A 68 9.87 -42.30 -9.18
N ILE A 69 10.55 -41.15 -9.06
CA ILE A 69 12.02 -41.08 -8.98
C ILE A 69 12.54 -41.80 -7.73
N TYR A 70 11.91 -41.59 -6.57
CA TYR A 70 12.28 -42.29 -5.33
C TYR A 70 12.02 -43.80 -5.40
N ASP A 71 10.90 -44.21 -6.00
CA ASP A 71 10.56 -45.62 -6.14
C ASP A 71 11.54 -46.35 -7.10
N GLN A 72 12.04 -45.65 -8.13
CA GLN A 72 12.99 -46.19 -9.11
C GLN A 72 14.45 -46.19 -8.64
N TYR A 73 14.89 -45.14 -7.95
CA TYR A 73 16.32 -44.92 -7.67
C TYR A 73 16.68 -44.74 -6.18
N GLY A 74 15.69 -44.80 -5.27
CA GLY A 74 15.86 -44.72 -3.82
C GLY A 74 16.45 -43.40 -3.30
N GLU A 75 16.78 -43.36 -2.00
CA GLU A 75 17.26 -42.14 -1.32
C GLU A 75 18.56 -41.57 -1.92
N ASP A 76 19.42 -42.43 -2.45
CA ASP A 76 20.72 -42.04 -3.00
C ASP A 76 20.60 -41.14 -4.24
N ALA A 77 19.57 -41.30 -5.08
CA ALA A 77 19.37 -40.44 -6.25
C ALA A 77 18.89 -39.02 -5.92
N LEU A 78 18.18 -38.86 -4.80
CA LEU A 78 17.82 -37.54 -4.28
C LEU A 78 19.04 -36.81 -3.69
N LYS A 79 20.03 -37.58 -3.23
CA LYS A 79 21.24 -37.06 -2.56
C LYS A 79 22.40 -36.83 -3.54
N GLU A 80 22.60 -37.70 -4.54
CA GLU A 80 23.64 -37.57 -5.57
C GLU A 80 23.30 -36.55 -6.67
N GLY A 81 22.07 -36.03 -6.72
CA GLY A 81 21.72 -34.84 -7.52
C GLY A 81 22.31 -33.51 -6.99
N MET A 82 22.92 -33.52 -5.80
CA MET A 82 23.56 -32.36 -5.16
C MET A 82 25.04 -32.65 -4.89
N GLY A 83 25.89 -32.28 -5.86
CA GLY A 83 27.34 -32.43 -5.76
C GLY A 83 27.97 -31.58 -4.65
N GLY A 84 28.66 -32.27 -3.73
CA GLY A 84 29.91 -31.88 -3.06
C GLY A 84 30.07 -30.47 -2.50
N GLY A 85 29.93 -30.33 -1.18
CA GLY A 85 30.43 -29.17 -0.43
C GLY A 85 29.97 -29.19 1.02
N GLY A 86 30.89 -29.46 1.96
CA GLY A 86 30.62 -29.43 3.40
C GLY A 86 30.38 -28.00 3.89
N GLY A 87 29.34 -27.83 4.72
CA GLY A 87 29.02 -26.59 5.40
C GLY A 87 27.57 -26.60 5.86
N GLY A 88 27.35 -26.63 7.17
CA GLY A 88 26.01 -26.64 7.76
C GLY A 88 25.22 -25.41 7.37
N HIS A 89 24.19 -25.60 6.54
CA HIS A 89 23.16 -24.63 6.25
C HIS A 89 21.80 -25.34 6.20
N ASP A 90 20.77 -24.66 6.73
CA ASP A 90 19.42 -25.17 6.84
C ASP A 90 18.86 -25.62 5.47
N PRO A 91 18.34 -26.87 5.36
CA PRO A 91 17.84 -27.43 4.11
C PRO A 91 16.67 -26.69 3.45
N PHE A 92 15.94 -25.87 4.21
CA PHE A 92 14.85 -25.05 3.70
C PHE A 92 15.31 -23.90 2.79
N ASP A 93 16.54 -23.42 2.96
CA ASP A 93 17.06 -22.25 2.24
C ASP A 93 17.85 -22.64 0.96
N ILE A 94 18.26 -23.90 0.89
CA ILE A 94 18.88 -24.49 -0.30
C ILE A 94 17.81 -24.93 -1.31
N PHE A 95 16.65 -25.38 -0.84
CA PHE A 95 15.55 -25.80 -1.71
C PHE A 95 14.81 -24.61 -2.35
N SER A 96 14.68 -23.50 -1.62
CA SER A 96 14.19 -22.21 -2.16
C SER A 96 15.13 -21.65 -3.24
N SER A 97 16.44 -21.88 -3.13
CA SER A 97 17.43 -21.45 -4.13
C SER A 97 17.47 -22.33 -5.39
N PHE A 98 17.05 -23.60 -5.28
CA PHE A 98 17.00 -24.53 -6.42
C PHE A 98 15.71 -24.40 -7.23
N PHE A 99 14.58 -24.06 -6.60
CA PHE A 99 13.26 -23.98 -7.25
C PHE A 99 12.67 -22.55 -7.32
N GLY A 100 13.27 -21.59 -6.63
CA GLY A 100 12.84 -20.19 -6.55
C GLY A 100 13.70 -19.24 -7.38
N GLY A 101 13.57 -19.30 -8.70
CA GLY A 101 13.59 -18.13 -9.60
C GLY A 101 14.71 -17.06 -9.53
N GLY A 102 15.88 -17.31 -8.94
CA GLY A 102 16.87 -16.24 -8.66
C GLY A 102 18.29 -16.41 -9.21
N SER A 103 18.74 -17.62 -9.59
CA SER A 103 20.16 -17.85 -9.89
C SER A 103 20.45 -18.10 -11.39
N PRO A 104 21.55 -17.56 -11.97
CA PRO A 104 21.90 -17.70 -13.39
C PRO A 104 22.12 -19.15 -13.85
N PHE A 105 22.36 -20.07 -12.92
CA PHE A 105 22.63 -21.49 -13.22
C PHE A 105 21.36 -22.32 -13.46
N GLY A 106 20.21 -21.90 -12.89
CA GLY A 106 18.91 -22.58 -13.11
C GLY A 106 18.37 -22.42 -14.53
N LYS A 107 18.83 -21.40 -15.27
CA LYS A 107 18.50 -21.21 -16.69
C LYS A 107 19.18 -22.22 -17.62
N LEU A 108 20.30 -22.82 -17.21
CA LEU A 108 21.07 -23.70 -18.08
C LEU A 108 20.52 -25.14 -18.06
N VAL A 109 20.07 -25.63 -16.89
CA VAL A 109 19.42 -26.94 -16.75
C VAL A 109 18.05 -26.99 -17.45
N MET A 110 17.28 -25.90 -17.40
CA MET A 110 16.02 -25.77 -18.15
C MET A 110 16.19 -25.75 -19.68
N SER A 111 17.41 -25.55 -20.20
CA SER A 111 17.65 -25.55 -21.65
C SER A 111 18.08 -26.91 -22.20
N LEU A 112 18.42 -27.88 -21.34
CA LEU A 112 18.93 -29.21 -21.73
C LEU A 112 17.89 -30.33 -21.56
N CYS A 113 16.95 -30.19 -20.63
CA CYS A 113 15.77 -31.06 -20.57
C CYS A 113 14.66 -30.41 -21.41
N GLY A 114 14.45 -30.92 -22.63
CA GLY A 114 13.50 -30.45 -23.64
C GLY A 114 12.02 -30.53 -23.24
N GLY A 115 11.63 -29.89 -22.14
CA GLY A 115 10.26 -29.61 -21.78
C GLY A 115 9.93 -28.21 -22.26
N GLY A 116 9.52 -28.10 -23.52
CA GLY A 116 8.87 -26.89 -24.02
C GLY A 116 7.73 -26.54 -23.09
N SER A 117 7.91 -25.49 -22.29
CA SER A 117 6.84 -24.87 -21.52
C SER A 117 5.72 -24.56 -22.49
N SER A 118 4.72 -25.44 -22.51
CA SER A 118 3.39 -25.15 -22.97
C SER A 118 2.93 -23.99 -22.10
N ARG A 119 3.21 -22.78 -22.59
CA ARG A 119 2.62 -21.55 -22.11
C ARG A 119 1.13 -21.74 -22.31
N GLY A 120 0.46 -22.32 -21.31
CA GLY A 120 -0.96 -22.15 -21.13
C GLY A 120 -1.21 -20.68 -21.37
N ARG A 121 -2.05 -20.40 -22.37
CA ARG A 121 -2.42 -19.06 -22.81
C ARG A 121 -3.00 -18.35 -21.59
N ARG A 122 -2.15 -17.73 -20.76
CA ARG A 122 -2.57 -16.95 -19.60
C ARG A 122 -3.44 -15.87 -20.20
N GLN A 123 -4.74 -16.02 -20.04
CA GLN A 123 -5.71 -15.12 -20.62
C GLN A 123 -5.30 -13.73 -20.15
N ARG A 124 -5.02 -12.83 -21.09
CA ARG A 124 -4.57 -11.49 -20.73
C ARG A 124 -5.71 -10.89 -19.89
N ARG A 125 -5.40 -10.38 -18.70
CA ARG A 125 -6.38 -9.65 -17.88
C ARG A 125 -6.26 -8.18 -18.22
N GLY A 126 -7.40 -7.51 -18.34
CA GLY A 126 -7.50 -6.08 -18.52
C GLY A 126 -7.01 -5.37 -17.27
N GLU A 127 -6.62 -4.11 -17.44
CA GLU A 127 -6.17 -3.28 -16.33
C GLU A 127 -7.37 -2.82 -15.48
N ASP A 128 -7.18 -2.82 -14.16
CA ASP A 128 -8.18 -2.34 -13.23
C ASP A 128 -8.21 -0.80 -13.25
N VAL A 129 -9.41 -0.22 -13.24
CA VAL A 129 -9.59 1.24 -13.28
C VAL A 129 -9.87 1.75 -11.88
N VAL A 130 -9.00 2.63 -11.38
CA VAL A 130 -9.13 3.22 -10.04
C VAL A 130 -9.79 4.60 -10.15
N HIS A 131 -10.94 4.77 -9.50
CA HIS A 131 -11.65 6.05 -9.44
C HIS A 131 -11.70 6.61 -8.01
N PRO A 132 -11.15 7.80 -7.75
CA PRO A 132 -11.28 8.44 -6.44
C PRO A 132 -12.70 8.97 -6.24
N LEU A 133 -13.40 8.46 -5.23
CA LEU A 133 -14.75 8.90 -4.87
C LEU A 133 -14.68 9.87 -3.69
N LYS A 134 -14.92 11.16 -3.96
CA LYS A 134 -14.94 12.20 -2.93
C LYS A 134 -16.21 12.11 -2.08
N VAL A 135 -16.05 11.90 -0.77
CA VAL A 135 -17.14 11.75 0.22
C VAL A 135 -17.00 12.77 1.35
N SER A 136 -18.11 13.37 1.80
CA SER A 136 -18.07 14.24 2.98
C SER A 136 -18.04 13.40 4.26
N LEU A 137 -17.71 14.05 5.39
CA LEU A 137 -17.80 13.40 6.70
C LEU A 137 -19.26 13.05 7.07
N GLU A 138 -20.23 13.85 6.65
CA GLU A 138 -21.66 13.61 6.86
C GLU A 138 -22.16 12.39 6.08
N ASP A 139 -21.69 12.24 4.83
CA ASP A 139 -21.97 11.08 3.98
C ASP A 139 -21.46 9.79 4.64
N LEU A 140 -20.27 9.83 5.25
CA LEU A 140 -19.65 8.68 5.94
C LEU A 140 -20.32 8.36 7.28
N TYR A 141 -20.95 9.36 7.91
CA TYR A 141 -21.67 9.20 9.16
C TYR A 141 -23.05 8.59 8.94
N SER A 142 -23.82 9.17 8.02
CA SER A 142 -25.21 8.78 7.75
C SER A 142 -25.34 7.62 6.75
N GLY A 143 -24.30 7.37 5.95
CA GLY A 143 -24.34 6.42 4.84
C GLY A 143 -25.12 7.00 3.66
N THR A 144 -24.60 6.83 2.45
CA THR A 144 -25.20 7.42 1.25
C THR A 144 -25.00 6.52 0.03
N THR A 145 -25.85 6.65 -0.98
CA THR A 145 -25.67 5.97 -2.27
C THR A 145 -25.39 7.02 -3.34
N LYS A 146 -24.20 6.97 -3.95
CA LYS A 146 -23.81 7.91 -5.01
C LYS A 146 -23.91 7.25 -6.37
N LYS A 147 -24.66 7.87 -7.27
CA LYS A 147 -24.77 7.43 -8.67
C LYS A 147 -23.67 8.07 -9.49
N LEU A 148 -22.79 7.27 -10.08
CA LEU A 148 -21.67 7.73 -10.90
C LEU A 148 -21.84 7.21 -12.32
N SER A 149 -21.91 8.14 -13.29
CA SER A 149 -21.87 7.78 -14.70
C SER A 149 -20.42 7.64 -15.16
N LEU A 150 -20.02 6.43 -15.50
CA LEU A 150 -18.71 6.14 -16.08
C LEU A 150 -18.87 5.73 -17.54
N SER A 151 -17.93 6.16 -18.37
CA SER A 151 -17.78 5.65 -19.74
C SER A 151 -16.76 4.53 -19.74
N ARG A 152 -17.17 3.34 -20.19
CA ARG A 152 -16.29 2.18 -20.37
C ARG A 152 -16.30 1.71 -21.81
N ASN A 153 -15.21 1.10 -22.24
CA ASN A 153 -15.13 0.41 -23.52
C ASN A 153 -15.76 -0.98 -23.40
N VAL A 154 -16.69 -1.31 -24.30
CA VAL A 154 -17.39 -2.60 -24.33
C VAL A 154 -17.18 -3.24 -25.69
N ILE A 155 -17.09 -4.57 -25.73
CA ILE A 155 -17.02 -5.30 -27.00
C ILE A 155 -18.21 -4.92 -27.87
N CYS A 156 -17.93 -4.54 -29.12
CA CYS A 156 -18.97 -4.08 -30.02
C CYS A 156 -19.99 -5.19 -30.28
N SER A 157 -21.24 -4.97 -29.87
CA SER A 157 -22.34 -5.94 -29.99
C SER A 157 -22.65 -6.34 -31.43
N LYS A 158 -22.36 -5.49 -32.42
CA LYS A 158 -22.61 -5.80 -33.84
C LYS A 158 -21.58 -6.71 -34.49
N CYS A 159 -20.32 -6.67 -34.03
CA CYS A 159 -19.23 -7.47 -34.61
C CYS A 159 -18.60 -8.45 -33.62
N ASN A 160 -19.09 -8.51 -32.37
CA ASN A 160 -18.59 -9.35 -31.29
C ASN A 160 -17.06 -9.31 -31.17
N GLY A 161 -16.48 -8.12 -31.25
CA GLY A 161 -15.03 -7.92 -31.10
C GLY A 161 -14.20 -8.29 -32.33
N LYS A 162 -14.81 -8.69 -33.45
CA LYS A 162 -14.08 -9.01 -34.70
C LYS A 162 -13.69 -7.76 -35.50
N GLY A 163 -14.44 -6.67 -35.35
CA GLY A 163 -14.16 -5.38 -36.03
C GLY A 163 -14.66 -5.29 -37.47
N SER A 164 -15.07 -6.41 -38.08
CA SER A 164 -15.65 -6.48 -39.42
C SER A 164 -17.15 -6.86 -39.38
N LYS A 165 -17.89 -6.49 -40.43
CA LYS A 165 -19.31 -6.84 -40.61
C LYS A 165 -19.50 -8.33 -40.92
N SER A 166 -18.63 -8.87 -41.76
CA SER A 166 -18.65 -10.27 -42.24
C SER A 166 -17.90 -11.23 -41.31
N GLY A 167 -17.15 -10.70 -40.32
CA GLY A 167 -16.27 -11.50 -39.47
C GLY A 167 -14.98 -11.96 -40.16
N ALA A 168 -14.76 -11.58 -41.42
CA ALA A 168 -13.52 -11.84 -42.14
C ALA A 168 -12.43 -10.84 -41.72
N SER A 169 -11.21 -11.35 -41.54
CA SER A 169 -9.98 -10.58 -41.39
C SER A 169 -8.94 -11.10 -42.37
N MET A 170 -8.12 -10.20 -42.92
CA MET A 170 -7.02 -10.56 -43.81
C MET A 170 -5.69 -10.42 -43.10
N LYS A 171 -4.65 -11.13 -43.56
CA LYS A 171 -3.29 -10.93 -43.04
C LYS A 171 -2.85 -9.51 -43.39
N CYS A 172 -2.30 -8.80 -42.41
CA CYS A 172 -1.79 -7.45 -42.63
C CYS A 172 -0.66 -7.49 -43.67
N THR A 173 -0.78 -6.67 -44.72
CA THR A 173 0.18 -6.58 -45.82
C THR A 173 1.55 -6.09 -45.37
N GLY A 174 1.59 -5.12 -44.45
CA GLY A 174 2.84 -4.54 -43.98
C GLY A 174 3.68 -5.43 -43.07
N CYS A 175 3.07 -6.31 -42.28
CA CYS A 175 3.81 -7.23 -41.38
C CYS A 175 3.64 -8.72 -41.75
N GLN A 176 2.90 -9.03 -42.82
CA GLN A 176 2.61 -10.39 -43.26
C GLN A 176 2.02 -11.29 -42.15
N GLY A 177 1.28 -10.70 -41.21
CA GLY A 177 0.72 -11.42 -40.06
C GLY A 177 1.59 -11.46 -38.81
N SER A 178 2.81 -10.91 -38.83
CA SER A 178 3.71 -10.93 -37.66
C SER A 178 3.36 -9.90 -36.58
N GLY A 179 2.53 -8.91 -36.89
CA GLY A 179 2.15 -7.82 -35.97
C GLY A 179 3.27 -6.81 -35.67
N MET A 180 4.54 -7.11 -35.99
CA MET A 180 5.71 -6.29 -35.68
C MET A 180 6.55 -6.05 -36.93
N LYS A 181 7.06 -4.82 -37.10
CA LYS A 181 8.03 -4.45 -38.15
C LYS A 181 9.40 -4.27 -37.48
N VAL A 182 10.44 -4.91 -38.03
CA VAL A 182 11.83 -4.76 -37.56
C VAL A 182 12.43 -3.56 -38.28
N SER A 183 12.78 -2.52 -37.53
CA SER A 183 13.54 -1.38 -38.03
C SER A 183 15.02 -1.60 -37.73
N ILE A 184 15.85 -1.52 -38.76
CA ILE A 184 17.28 -1.74 -38.67
C ILE A 184 17.96 -0.37 -38.61
N ARG A 185 18.55 0.00 -37.47
CA ARG A 185 19.31 1.24 -37.31
C ARG A 185 20.81 0.93 -37.33
N HIS A 186 21.51 1.46 -38.32
CA HIS A 186 22.97 1.37 -38.41
C HIS A 186 23.59 2.42 -37.49
N LEU A 187 24.27 1.97 -36.42
CA LEU A 187 24.95 2.84 -35.44
C LEU A 187 26.44 3.03 -35.74
N GLY A 188 26.96 2.37 -36.78
CA GLY A 188 28.34 2.52 -37.25
C GLY A 188 28.76 1.41 -38.20
N PRO A 189 30.01 1.42 -38.66
CA PRO A 189 30.62 0.30 -39.38
C PRO A 189 30.54 -0.96 -38.51
N SER A 190 29.88 -2.00 -39.00
CA SER A 190 29.67 -3.31 -38.34
C SER A 190 28.75 -3.37 -37.11
N MET A 191 28.07 -2.28 -36.71
CA MET A 191 27.08 -2.32 -35.62
C MET A 191 25.66 -1.98 -36.11
N ILE A 192 24.82 -3.01 -36.12
CA ILE A 192 23.42 -2.93 -36.53
C ILE A 192 22.52 -3.17 -35.32
N GLN A 193 21.70 -2.20 -34.94
CA GLN A 193 20.69 -2.35 -33.89
C GLN A 193 19.34 -2.65 -34.52
N GLN A 194 18.81 -3.84 -34.26
CA GLN A 194 17.45 -4.21 -34.69
C GLN A 194 16.46 -3.77 -33.60
N MET A 195 15.62 -2.78 -33.92
CA MET A 195 14.52 -2.34 -33.05
C MET A 195 13.20 -2.89 -33.58
N GLN A 196 12.49 -3.65 -32.76
CA GLN A 196 11.15 -4.14 -33.10
C GLN A 196 10.11 -3.09 -32.71
N HIS A 197 9.30 -2.66 -33.66
CA HIS A 197 8.18 -1.75 -33.41
C HIS A 197 6.86 -2.40 -33.84
N PRO A 198 5.73 -2.11 -33.16
CA PRO A 198 4.42 -2.61 -33.60
C PRO A 198 4.12 -2.09 -35.01
N CYS A 199 3.54 -2.94 -35.86
CA CYS A 199 3.23 -2.55 -37.23
C CYS A 199 2.15 -1.46 -37.27
N ASN A 200 2.46 -0.31 -37.89
CA ASN A 200 1.55 0.85 -37.98
C ASN A 200 0.22 0.54 -38.67
N GLU A 201 0.18 -0.43 -39.59
CA GLU A 201 -1.03 -0.79 -40.35
C GLU A 201 -2.02 -1.65 -39.54
N CYS A 202 -1.54 -2.56 -38.69
CA CYS A 202 -2.40 -3.45 -37.89
C CYS A 202 -2.33 -3.19 -36.38
N LYS A 203 -1.59 -2.16 -35.95
CA LYS A 203 -1.35 -1.79 -34.54
C LYS A 203 -0.97 -3.00 -33.66
N GLY A 204 -0.17 -3.93 -34.18
CA GLY A 204 0.24 -5.13 -33.44
C GLY A 204 -0.67 -6.35 -33.56
N THR A 205 -1.84 -6.24 -34.20
CA THR A 205 -2.80 -7.36 -34.28
C THR A 205 -2.46 -8.41 -35.35
N GLY A 206 -1.61 -8.06 -36.33
CA GLY A 206 -1.25 -8.96 -37.44
C GLY A 206 -2.34 -9.09 -38.52
N GLU A 207 -3.54 -8.61 -38.26
CA GLU A 207 -4.68 -8.68 -39.16
C GLU A 207 -5.10 -7.29 -39.62
N SER A 208 -5.55 -7.18 -40.87
CA SER A 208 -6.16 -5.98 -41.43
C SER A 208 -7.58 -6.28 -41.90
N ILE A 209 -8.45 -5.29 -41.72
CA ILE A 209 -9.86 -5.36 -42.13
C ILE A 209 -10.02 -4.46 -43.35
N SER A 210 -10.71 -4.95 -44.38
CA SER A 210 -10.98 -4.14 -45.58
C SER A 210 -11.88 -2.95 -45.22
N ASP A 211 -11.64 -1.79 -45.82
CA ASP A 211 -12.40 -0.56 -45.49
C ASP A 211 -13.91 -0.70 -45.73
N ARG A 212 -14.29 -1.55 -46.69
CA ARG A 212 -15.69 -1.85 -47.02
C ARG A 212 -16.37 -2.73 -45.96
N ASP A 213 -15.60 -3.62 -45.34
CA ASP A 213 -16.07 -4.56 -44.32
C ASP A 213 -15.92 -4.05 -42.90
N ARG A 214 -15.35 -2.86 -42.67
CA ARG A 214 -15.27 -2.26 -41.33
C ARG A 214 -16.66 -2.14 -40.71
N CYS A 215 -16.79 -2.56 -39.46
CA CYS A 215 -18.03 -2.41 -38.71
C CYS A 215 -18.41 -0.93 -38.62
N THR A 216 -19.68 -0.60 -38.84
CA THR A 216 -20.15 0.80 -38.81
C THR A 216 -20.16 1.42 -37.43
N GLN A 217 -20.28 0.61 -36.37
CA GLN A 217 -20.34 1.06 -34.98
C GLN A 217 -18.96 1.30 -34.38
N CYS A 218 -18.06 0.31 -34.46
CA CYS A 218 -16.71 0.43 -33.90
C CYS A 218 -15.66 0.94 -34.91
N LYS A 219 -16.02 1.12 -36.19
CA LYS A 219 -15.11 1.58 -37.27
C LYS A 219 -13.81 0.78 -37.40
N GLY A 220 -13.82 -0.50 -36.99
CA GLY A 220 -12.67 -1.39 -36.97
C GLY A 220 -11.93 -1.50 -35.62
N GLU A 221 -12.26 -0.69 -34.62
CA GLU A 221 -11.61 -0.68 -33.29
C GLU A 221 -12.10 -1.81 -32.35
N LYS A 222 -13.04 -2.66 -32.80
CA LYS A 222 -13.59 -3.83 -32.09
C LYS A 222 -14.38 -3.53 -30.80
N VAL A 223 -14.21 -2.36 -30.20
CA VAL A 223 -14.90 -1.88 -29.00
C VAL A 223 -15.73 -0.63 -29.28
N VAL A 224 -16.71 -0.34 -28.41
CA VAL A 224 -17.53 0.88 -28.43
C VAL A 224 -17.61 1.47 -27.02
N GLN A 225 -17.60 2.81 -26.92
CA GLN A 225 -17.78 3.48 -25.64
C GLN A 225 -19.25 3.41 -25.21
N GLN A 226 -19.49 2.86 -24.03
CA GLN A 226 -20.81 2.80 -23.39
C GLN A 226 -20.78 3.58 -22.08
N LYS A 227 -21.78 4.45 -21.87
CA LYS A 227 -22.01 5.09 -20.58
C LYS A 227 -22.84 4.16 -19.70
N LYS A 228 -22.32 3.82 -18.52
CA LYS A 228 -23.02 3.03 -17.50
C LYS A 228 -23.07 3.83 -16.20
N VAL A 229 -24.23 3.79 -15.54
CA VAL A 229 -24.41 4.38 -14.21
C VAL A 229 -24.18 3.29 -13.18
N LEU A 230 -23.20 3.47 -12.31
CA LEU A 230 -22.92 2.60 -11.18
C LEU A 230 -23.43 3.27 -9.91
N ASP A 231 -24.20 2.52 -9.13
CA ASP A 231 -24.69 2.95 -7.83
C ASP A 231 -23.68 2.48 -6.76
N VAL A 232 -22.87 3.42 -6.27
CA VAL A 232 -21.85 3.15 -5.25
C VAL A 232 -22.46 3.40 -3.88
N VAL A 233 -22.66 2.31 -3.13
CA VAL A 233 -23.15 2.35 -1.76
C VAL A 233 -21.99 2.62 -0.81
N VAL A 234 -22.08 3.72 -0.06
CA VAL A 234 -21.13 4.10 0.97
C VAL A 234 -21.77 3.80 2.31
N ASP A 235 -21.29 2.75 2.97
CA ASP A 235 -21.78 2.33 4.27
C ASP A 235 -21.33 3.29 5.39
N LYS A 236 -22.12 3.30 6.46
CA LYS A 236 -21.79 4.04 7.68
C LYS A 236 -20.47 3.56 8.25
N GLY A 237 -19.61 4.51 8.61
CA GLY A 237 -18.34 4.23 9.28
C GLY A 237 -17.20 3.82 8.36
N MET A 238 -17.44 3.73 7.04
CA MET A 238 -16.36 3.50 6.07
C MET A 238 -15.21 4.48 6.25
N GLN A 239 -13.99 4.01 6.04
CA GLN A 239 -12.76 4.78 6.30
C GLN A 239 -12.20 5.41 5.02
N ASN A 240 -11.39 6.45 5.20
CA ASN A 240 -10.64 7.06 4.10
C ASN A 240 -9.69 6.02 3.48
N GLY A 241 -9.63 5.95 2.15
CA GLY A 241 -8.81 5.00 1.41
C GLY A 241 -9.44 3.60 1.24
N GLN A 242 -10.60 3.33 1.85
CA GLN A 242 -11.30 2.06 1.67
C GLN A 242 -11.77 1.89 0.22
N LYS A 243 -11.69 0.65 -0.28
CA LYS A 243 -11.94 0.30 -1.68
C LYS A 243 -13.30 -0.37 -1.85
N ILE A 244 -14.08 0.09 -2.82
CA ILE A 244 -15.32 -0.53 -3.28
C ILE A 244 -15.09 -1.05 -4.69
N THR A 245 -15.13 -2.36 -4.87
CA THR A 245 -14.77 -3.03 -6.13
C THR A 245 -16.01 -3.52 -6.88
N PHE A 246 -16.10 -3.15 -8.16
CA PHE A 246 -17.09 -3.67 -9.10
C PHE A 246 -16.39 -4.61 -10.07
N ALA A 247 -16.61 -5.91 -9.87
CA ALA A 247 -15.92 -6.96 -10.60
C ALA A 247 -16.31 -6.98 -12.10
N GLY A 248 -15.32 -7.02 -12.98
CA GLY A 248 -15.52 -7.15 -14.42
C GLY A 248 -16.16 -5.95 -15.13
N GLU A 249 -16.29 -4.81 -14.44
CA GLU A 249 -16.93 -3.59 -14.97
C GLU A 249 -15.95 -2.62 -15.64
N ALA A 250 -14.64 -2.92 -15.68
CA ALA A 250 -13.64 -2.07 -16.33
C ALA A 250 -13.73 -2.15 -17.87
N ASP A 251 -12.75 -1.54 -18.54
CA ASP A 251 -12.66 -1.55 -20.00
C ASP A 251 -12.47 -2.97 -20.55
N GLU A 252 -13.33 -3.33 -21.50
CA GLU A 252 -13.25 -4.59 -22.22
C GLU A 252 -12.32 -4.46 -23.42
N ALA A 253 -11.47 -5.46 -23.61
CA ALA A 253 -10.63 -5.59 -24.79
C ALA A 253 -10.84 -6.99 -25.42
N PRO A 254 -10.76 -7.11 -26.75
CA PRO A 254 -10.81 -8.42 -27.41
C PRO A 254 -9.75 -9.38 -26.85
N ASP A 255 -10.09 -10.66 -26.74
CA ASP A 255 -9.20 -11.73 -26.25
C ASP A 255 -8.62 -11.53 -24.83
N THR A 256 -9.25 -10.66 -24.02
CA THR A 256 -8.79 -10.25 -22.70
C THR A 256 -9.93 -10.38 -21.67
N VAL A 257 -9.64 -10.86 -20.45
CA VAL A 257 -10.60 -10.85 -19.33
C VAL A 257 -10.77 -9.43 -18.83
N THR A 258 -11.98 -9.00 -18.53
CA THR A 258 -12.23 -7.64 -18.02
C THR A 258 -11.58 -7.41 -16.65
N GLY A 259 -11.03 -6.22 -16.46
CA GLY A 259 -10.57 -5.75 -15.16
C GLY A 259 -11.72 -5.32 -14.26
N ASP A 260 -11.38 -4.88 -13.06
CA ASP A 260 -12.35 -4.38 -12.08
C ASP A 260 -12.34 -2.86 -12.02
N ILE A 261 -13.49 -2.25 -11.71
CA ILE A 261 -13.54 -0.83 -11.32
C ILE A 261 -13.40 -0.75 -9.81
N VAL A 262 -12.38 -0.03 -9.34
CA VAL A 262 -12.10 0.14 -7.91
C VAL A 262 -12.33 1.59 -7.54
N PHE A 263 -13.39 1.85 -6.77
CA PHE A 263 -13.59 3.16 -6.17
C PHE A 263 -12.81 3.26 -4.87
N VAL A 264 -11.91 4.24 -4.78
CA VAL A 264 -11.18 4.53 -3.54
C VAL A 264 -11.87 5.71 -2.87
N LEU A 265 -12.38 5.52 -1.66
CA LEU A 265 -13.00 6.59 -0.89
C LEU A 265 -11.95 7.64 -0.53
N GLN A 266 -12.23 8.90 -0.88
CA GLN A 266 -11.45 10.06 -0.48
C GLN A 266 -12.31 10.95 0.40
N GLN A 267 -12.00 10.97 1.69
CA GLN A 267 -12.66 11.84 2.65
C GLN A 267 -12.29 13.30 2.36
N LYS A 268 -13.30 14.15 2.21
CA LYS A 268 -13.13 15.60 2.17
C LYS A 268 -12.83 16.13 3.56
N GLU A 269 -11.92 17.09 3.63
CA GLU A 269 -11.69 17.84 4.86
C GLU A 269 -12.95 18.63 5.24
N HIS A 270 -13.29 18.63 6.53
CA HIS A 270 -14.46 19.32 7.06
C HIS A 270 -13.99 20.50 7.91
N PRO A 271 -14.63 21.68 7.81
CA PRO A 271 -14.14 22.89 8.48
C PRO A 271 -14.17 22.82 10.00
N LYS A 272 -15.13 22.08 10.58
CA LYS A 272 -15.31 21.99 12.05
C LYS A 272 -14.83 20.69 12.68
N PHE A 273 -14.74 19.61 11.90
CA PHE A 273 -14.59 18.26 12.45
C PHE A 273 -13.39 17.59 11.82
N LYS A 274 -12.50 17.07 12.65
CA LYS A 274 -11.36 16.28 12.24
C LYS A 274 -11.56 14.85 12.72
N ARG A 275 -11.68 13.90 11.79
CA ARG A 275 -11.82 12.49 12.09
C ARG A 275 -10.47 11.84 12.33
N LYS A 276 -10.35 11.06 13.40
CA LYS A 276 -9.20 10.19 13.67
C LYS A 276 -9.72 8.80 14.09
N GLY A 277 -9.67 7.86 13.15
CA GLY A 277 -10.27 6.53 13.36
C GLY A 277 -11.79 6.64 13.50
N ASP A 278 -12.32 6.15 14.61
CA ASP A 278 -13.74 6.21 14.95
C ASP A 278 -14.08 7.45 15.79
N ASP A 279 -13.08 8.22 16.22
CA ASP A 279 -13.26 9.40 17.03
C ASP A 279 -13.31 10.69 16.18
N LEU A 280 -14.04 11.68 16.69
CA LEU A 280 -14.14 13.02 16.11
C LEU A 280 -13.49 14.04 17.01
N PHE A 281 -12.85 15.04 16.41
CA PHE A 281 -12.23 16.16 17.10
C PHE A 281 -12.84 17.45 16.57
N VAL A 282 -13.22 18.34 17.48
CA VAL A 282 -13.68 19.69 17.19
C VAL A 282 -12.93 20.68 18.05
N GLU A 283 -12.57 21.80 17.46
CA GLU A 283 -11.96 22.91 18.19
C GLU A 283 -13.03 23.94 18.54
N HIS A 284 -13.03 24.37 19.80
CA HIS A 284 -13.94 25.38 20.30
C HIS A 284 -13.17 26.41 21.13
N THR A 285 -13.29 27.66 20.74
CA THR A 285 -12.68 28.79 21.45
C THR A 285 -13.66 29.32 22.49
N LEU A 286 -13.21 29.42 23.73
CA LEU A 286 -13.95 30.00 24.85
C LEU A 286 -13.28 31.29 25.30
N SER A 287 -14.08 32.25 25.76
CA SER A 287 -13.54 33.39 26.48
C SER A 287 -13.03 32.99 27.88
N LEU A 288 -12.10 33.76 28.44
CA LEU A 288 -11.61 33.53 29.81
C LEU A 288 -12.73 33.48 30.85
N THR A 289 -13.76 34.32 30.69
CA THR A 289 -14.94 34.33 31.58
C THR A 289 -15.74 33.04 31.46
N GLU A 290 -15.96 32.52 30.25
CA GLU A 290 -16.65 31.23 30.03
C GLU A 290 -15.83 30.04 30.54
N ALA A 291 -14.50 30.11 30.42
CA ALA A 291 -13.61 29.08 30.92
C ALA A 291 -13.60 28.99 32.47
N LEU A 292 -13.80 30.11 33.16
CA LEU A 292 -13.79 30.19 34.63
C LEU A 292 -15.18 30.09 35.27
N CYS A 293 -16.18 30.76 34.69
CA CYS A 293 -17.54 30.86 35.25
C CYS A 293 -18.50 29.82 34.68
N GLY A 294 -18.03 29.00 33.74
CA GLY A 294 -18.81 27.99 33.04
C GLY A 294 -19.31 28.48 31.67
N TYR A 295 -19.47 27.52 30.76
CA TYR A 295 -19.89 27.73 29.39
C TYR A 295 -21.14 26.92 29.05
N GLN A 296 -21.90 27.42 28.08
CA GLN A 296 -23.02 26.74 27.45
C GLN A 296 -23.07 27.11 25.96
N PHE A 297 -22.88 26.14 25.07
CA PHE A 297 -22.99 26.37 23.63
C PHE A 297 -23.68 25.20 22.93
N VAL A 298 -24.15 25.48 21.71
CA VAL A 298 -24.81 24.49 20.86
C VAL A 298 -23.86 24.08 19.74
N LEU A 299 -23.56 22.78 19.66
CA LEU A 299 -22.77 22.20 18.59
C LEU A 299 -23.68 21.46 17.61
N THR A 300 -23.66 21.85 16.33
CA THR A 300 -24.33 21.09 15.27
C THR A 300 -23.46 19.89 14.88
N HIS A 301 -24.01 18.69 15.05
CA HIS A 301 -23.37 17.42 14.72
C HIS A 301 -23.48 17.10 13.21
N LEU A 302 -22.78 16.08 12.74
CA LEU A 302 -22.80 15.57 11.35
C LEU A 302 -24.18 15.06 10.92
N ASP A 303 -25.03 14.63 11.87
CA ASP A 303 -26.43 14.25 11.63
C ASP A 303 -27.39 15.45 11.43
N GLY A 304 -26.91 16.67 11.65
CA GLY A 304 -27.76 17.87 11.79
C GLY A 304 -28.44 18.01 13.15
N ARG A 305 -28.21 17.08 14.10
CA ARG A 305 -28.65 17.22 15.49
C ARG A 305 -27.89 18.34 16.20
N HIS A 306 -28.55 19.03 17.12
CA HIS A 306 -27.94 20.05 17.97
C HIS A 306 -27.63 19.47 19.34
N LEU A 307 -26.35 19.42 19.71
CA LEU A 307 -25.88 18.99 21.02
C LEU A 307 -25.67 20.22 21.90
N LEU A 308 -26.40 20.29 23.00
CA LEU A 308 -26.22 21.34 24.01
C LEU A 308 -25.14 20.91 25.00
N ILE A 309 -23.97 21.53 24.89
CA ILE A 309 -22.82 21.23 25.75
C ILE A 309 -22.80 22.26 26.88
N LYS A 310 -22.79 21.77 28.12
CA LYS A 310 -22.76 22.57 29.33
C LYS A 310 -21.62 22.14 30.24
N SER A 311 -20.96 23.11 30.84
CA SER A 311 -20.03 22.88 31.95
C SER A 311 -20.75 22.44 33.22
N ASN A 312 -20.07 21.68 34.07
CA ASN A 312 -20.56 21.45 35.43
C ASN A 312 -20.32 22.71 36.28
N PRO A 313 -21.21 23.02 37.25
CA PRO A 313 -21.01 24.17 38.13
C PRO A 313 -19.67 24.10 38.88
N GLY A 314 -18.86 25.15 38.78
CA GLY A 314 -17.53 25.24 39.40
C GLY A 314 -16.41 24.53 38.64
N GLU A 315 -16.68 24.01 37.44
CA GLU A 315 -15.67 23.40 36.58
C GLU A 315 -14.90 24.48 35.81
N VAL A 316 -13.58 24.46 35.95
CA VAL A 316 -12.67 25.36 35.22
C VAL A 316 -12.04 24.61 34.04
N ILE A 317 -12.05 25.24 32.87
CA ILE A 317 -11.36 24.75 31.67
C ILE A 317 -10.00 25.42 31.55
N LYS A 318 -8.96 24.60 31.42
CA LYS A 318 -7.61 25.07 31.12
C LYS A 318 -7.43 25.29 29.62
N PRO A 319 -6.53 26.19 29.20
CA PRO A 319 -6.09 26.25 27.81
C PRO A 319 -5.60 24.88 27.32
N ASP A 320 -5.91 24.55 26.06
CA ASP A 320 -5.58 23.31 25.37
C ASP A 320 -6.11 22.03 26.05
N GLN A 321 -7.17 22.16 26.85
CA GLN A 321 -7.80 21.01 27.50
C GLN A 321 -8.76 20.30 26.55
N PHE A 322 -8.72 18.96 26.58
CA PHE A 322 -9.68 18.12 25.87
C PHE A 322 -10.78 17.63 26.81
N LYS A 323 -12.03 17.66 26.34
CA LYS A 323 -13.16 16.96 26.97
C LYS A 323 -13.78 15.99 25.97
N SER A 324 -14.30 14.86 26.45
CA SER A 324 -14.94 13.86 25.61
C SER A 324 -16.45 13.83 25.85
N ILE A 325 -17.19 13.63 24.76
CA ILE A 325 -18.62 13.29 24.75
C ILE A 325 -18.71 11.87 24.24
N SER A 326 -19.23 10.97 25.09
CA SER A 326 -19.36 9.55 24.76
C SER A 326 -20.43 9.34 23.67
N ASP A 327 -20.22 8.36 22.81
CA ASP A 327 -21.16 7.91 21.76
C ASP A 327 -21.55 8.95 20.69
N GLU A 328 -20.84 10.09 20.61
CA GLU A 328 -21.08 11.12 19.59
C GLU A 328 -19.92 11.22 18.57
N GLY A 329 -19.05 10.20 18.49
CA GLY A 329 -18.04 10.04 17.43
C GLY A 329 -18.58 9.37 16.16
N MET A 330 -17.69 8.89 15.28
CA MET A 330 -18.08 8.21 14.04
C MET A 330 -18.65 6.82 14.33
N PRO A 331 -19.62 6.33 13.52
CA PRO A 331 -20.07 4.94 13.60
C PRO A 331 -18.96 3.98 13.19
N MET A 332 -18.88 2.83 13.86
CA MET A 332 -17.93 1.78 13.50
C MET A 332 -18.37 1.06 12.23
N TYR A 333 -17.45 0.81 11.31
CA TYR A 333 -17.73 0.02 10.10
C TYR A 333 -18.23 -1.38 10.49
N GLN A 334 -19.25 -1.89 9.79
CA GLN A 334 -20.01 -3.13 10.10
C GLN A 334 -20.84 -3.12 11.40
N ARG A 335 -20.47 -2.30 12.39
CA ARG A 335 -21.19 -2.12 13.66
C ARG A 335 -21.75 -0.72 13.78
N GLY A 336 -22.62 -0.32 12.85
CA GLY A 336 -23.15 1.04 12.77
C GLY A 336 -23.97 1.53 13.98
N PHE A 337 -24.32 0.65 14.92
CA PHE A 337 -24.96 1.02 16.19
C PHE A 337 -23.95 1.57 17.22
N MET A 338 -22.70 1.08 17.18
CA MET A 338 -21.63 1.56 18.06
C MET A 338 -20.96 2.77 17.43
N LYS A 339 -20.78 3.82 18.21
CA LYS A 339 -20.12 5.06 17.80
C LYS A 339 -18.87 5.26 18.64
N GLY A 340 -17.88 5.95 18.08
CA GLY A 340 -16.73 6.44 18.84
C GLY A 340 -17.09 7.63 19.71
N ASN A 341 -16.08 8.36 20.15
CA ASN A 341 -16.24 9.54 21.00
C ASN A 341 -15.99 10.83 20.22
N LEU A 342 -16.62 11.91 20.69
CA LEU A 342 -16.33 13.27 20.22
C LEU A 342 -15.46 13.98 21.25
N TYR A 343 -14.27 14.39 20.85
CA TYR A 343 -13.36 15.20 21.64
C TYR A 343 -13.49 16.67 21.26
N VAL A 344 -13.75 17.51 22.26
CA VAL A 344 -13.74 18.96 22.12
C VAL A 344 -12.42 19.47 22.67
N HIS A 345 -11.63 20.10 21.80
CA HIS A 345 -10.43 20.84 22.16
C HIS A 345 -10.83 22.26 22.52
N PHE A 346 -10.58 22.67 23.76
CA PHE A 346 -10.87 24.01 24.23
C PHE A 346 -9.63 24.89 24.16
N SER A 347 -9.71 25.93 23.33
CA SER A 347 -8.74 27.03 23.34
C SER A 347 -9.35 28.21 24.10
N VAL A 348 -8.57 28.86 24.97
CA VAL A 348 -9.05 29.97 25.81
C VAL A 348 -8.46 31.27 25.29
N GLU A 349 -9.35 32.19 24.90
CA GLU A 349 -8.99 33.53 24.46
C GLU A 349 -8.90 34.47 25.67
N PHE A 350 -7.73 35.05 25.88
CA PHE A 350 -7.47 36.03 26.92
C PHE A 350 -7.74 37.45 26.38
N PRO A 351 -8.28 38.35 27.22
CA PRO A 351 -8.45 39.75 26.82
C PRO A 351 -7.08 40.44 26.65
N ASP A 352 -6.95 41.31 25.64
CA ASP A 352 -5.70 42.02 25.33
C ASP A 352 -5.20 42.90 26.48
N SER A 353 -6.12 43.48 27.26
CA SER A 353 -5.79 44.32 28.41
C SER A 353 -6.91 44.30 29.45
N LEU A 354 -6.54 44.58 30.69
CA LEU A 354 -7.46 44.66 31.84
C LEU A 354 -7.36 46.03 32.50
N THR A 355 -8.48 46.56 32.98
CA THR A 355 -8.49 47.80 33.75
C THR A 355 -8.05 47.57 35.19
N LEU A 356 -7.52 48.59 35.87
CA LEU A 356 -7.04 48.49 37.26
C LEU A 356 -8.11 47.99 38.24
N ASP A 357 -9.38 48.33 38.00
CA ASP A 357 -10.50 47.86 38.83
C ASP A 357 -10.80 46.37 38.61
N GLN A 358 -10.66 45.90 37.36
CA GLN A 358 -10.80 44.47 37.03
C GLN A 358 -9.67 43.64 37.65
N VAL A 359 -8.44 44.15 37.66
CA VAL A 359 -7.29 43.48 38.28
C VAL A 359 -7.53 43.29 39.78
N LYS A 360 -7.98 44.33 40.49
CA LYS A 360 -8.32 44.22 41.93
C LYS A 360 -9.44 43.22 42.20
N ALA A 361 -10.45 43.17 41.34
CA ALA A 361 -11.54 42.21 41.46
C ALA A 361 -11.05 40.75 41.25
N LEU A 362 -10.13 40.53 40.32
CA LEU A 362 -9.54 39.22 40.06
C LEU A 362 -8.61 38.79 41.20
N GLU A 363 -7.80 39.70 41.75
CA GLU A 363 -6.94 39.41 42.92
C GLU A 363 -7.72 39.01 44.17
N ALA A 364 -8.97 39.48 44.32
CA ALA A 364 -9.84 39.09 45.43
C ALA A 364 -10.40 37.66 45.30
N VAL A 365 -10.50 37.13 44.07
CA VAL A 365 -11.15 35.84 43.78
C VAL A 365 -10.12 34.72 43.51
N LEU A 366 -9.01 35.05 42.86
CA LEU A 366 -7.94 34.11 42.51
C LEU A 366 -7.02 33.85 43.71
N PRO A 367 -6.29 32.72 43.73
CA PRO A 367 -5.31 32.46 44.79
C PRO A 367 -4.31 33.62 44.91
N PRO A 368 -3.89 33.96 46.15
CA PRO A 368 -3.01 35.08 46.38
C PRO A 368 -1.70 34.89 45.60
N LYS A 369 -1.18 35.99 45.06
CA LYS A 369 0.13 35.99 44.41
C LYS A 369 1.14 35.33 45.35
N PRO A 370 1.97 34.39 44.86
CA PRO A 370 3.02 33.82 45.69
C PRO A 370 3.85 34.97 46.27
N ALA A 371 3.93 35.02 47.60
CA ALA A 371 4.72 36.04 48.28
C ALA A 371 6.16 35.95 47.76
N GLN A 372 6.77 37.10 47.44
CA GLN A 372 8.18 37.18 47.10
C GLN A 372 8.97 36.42 48.19
N GLN A 373 9.61 35.32 47.79
CA GLN A 373 10.42 34.50 48.69
C GLN A 373 11.75 35.17 49.04
N MET A 374 12.02 36.36 48.48
CA MET A 374 13.27 37.07 48.60
C MET A 374 13.12 38.28 49.52
N THR A 375 14.11 38.45 50.39
CA THR A 375 14.22 39.61 51.26
C THR A 375 14.60 40.85 50.46
N PRO A 376 14.31 42.07 50.94
CA PRO A 376 14.67 43.31 50.25
C PRO A 376 16.17 43.44 49.94
N MET A 377 17.04 42.85 50.76
CA MET A 377 18.49 42.83 50.52
C MET A 377 18.89 41.92 49.35
N GLU A 378 18.17 40.81 49.13
CA GLU A 378 18.45 39.90 48.00
C GLU A 378 17.86 40.43 46.70
N LEU A 379 16.83 41.29 46.76
CA LEU A 379 16.26 41.98 45.60
C LEU A 379 17.18 43.11 45.11
N ASP A 380 17.91 43.79 46.00
CA ASP A 380 18.92 44.81 45.63
C ASP A 380 20.14 44.21 44.90
N GLU A 381 20.40 42.90 45.08
CA GLU A 381 21.44 42.17 44.34
C GLU A 381 20.96 41.67 42.97
N CYS A 382 19.66 41.80 42.65
CA CYS A 382 19.09 41.37 41.38
C CYS A 382 19.07 42.52 40.35
N GLU A 383 19.59 42.27 39.15
CA GLU A 383 19.45 43.23 38.05
C GLU A 383 17.99 43.25 37.56
N GLU A 384 17.35 44.42 37.65
CA GLU A 384 16.01 44.62 37.11
C GLU A 384 16.04 44.49 35.58
N THR A 385 15.35 43.48 35.08
CA THR A 385 15.26 43.19 33.65
C THR A 385 13.82 43.29 33.19
N THR A 386 13.58 44.06 32.12
CA THR A 386 12.25 44.21 31.53
C THR A 386 12.03 43.15 30.45
N LEU A 387 11.01 42.33 30.61
CA LEU A 387 10.56 41.43 29.55
C LEU A 387 9.85 42.23 28.46
N HIS A 388 10.12 41.89 27.21
CA HIS A 388 9.41 42.40 26.05
C HIS A 388 8.67 41.26 25.36
N ASP A 389 7.54 41.56 24.73
CA ASP A 389 6.82 40.59 23.92
C ASP A 389 7.65 40.23 22.70
N VAL A 390 7.92 38.94 22.51
CA VAL A 390 8.68 38.44 21.37
C VAL A 390 7.88 37.39 20.63
N ASN A 391 7.71 37.60 19.32
CA ASN A 391 7.27 36.53 18.44
C ASN A 391 8.44 35.58 18.18
N ILE A 392 8.46 34.46 18.90
CA ILE A 392 9.56 33.48 18.89
C ILE A 392 9.82 32.94 17.47
N GLU A 393 8.80 32.76 16.64
CA GLU A 393 9.01 32.28 15.26
C GLU A 393 9.79 33.30 14.41
N GLU A 394 9.48 34.58 14.57
CA GLU A 394 10.13 35.67 13.84
C GLU A 394 11.55 35.91 14.36
N GLU A 395 11.74 35.81 15.67
CA GLU A 395 13.05 35.89 16.30
C GLU A 395 13.97 34.73 15.86
N MET A 396 13.43 33.51 15.80
CA MET A 396 14.17 32.33 15.33
C MET A 396 14.54 32.44 13.85
N ARG A 397 13.65 32.96 13.00
CA ARG A 397 13.98 33.25 11.60
C ARG A 397 15.07 34.32 11.48
N ARG A 398 15.01 35.38 12.27
CA ARG A 398 16.02 36.44 12.28
C ARG A 398 17.38 35.92 12.73
N LYS A 399 17.42 35.09 13.78
CA LYS A 399 18.65 34.42 14.25
C LYS A 399 19.20 33.46 13.21
N GLN A 400 18.35 32.70 12.52
CA GLN A 400 18.78 31.78 11.46
C GLN A 400 19.34 32.52 10.24
N ALA A 401 18.77 33.68 9.90
CA ALA A 401 19.28 34.55 8.85
C ALA A 401 20.63 35.20 9.24
N GLN A 402 20.78 35.67 10.48
CA GLN A 402 22.07 36.19 10.98
C GLN A 402 23.16 35.12 11.02
N ALA A 403 22.84 33.90 11.46
CA ALA A 403 23.80 32.79 11.46
C ALA A 403 24.23 32.39 10.03
N GLN A 404 23.33 32.52 9.04
CA GLN A 404 23.72 32.36 7.63
C GLN A 404 24.62 33.50 7.19
N GLN A 405 24.33 34.73 7.57
CA GLN A 405 25.09 35.91 7.17
C GLN A 405 26.51 35.92 7.78
N GLU A 406 26.65 35.56 9.06
CA GLU A 406 27.96 35.40 9.73
C GLU A 406 28.81 34.28 9.08
N ALA A 407 28.17 33.21 8.59
CA ALA A 407 28.86 32.16 7.85
C ALA A 407 29.34 32.60 6.45
N TYR A 408 28.71 33.63 5.85
CA TYR A 408 29.18 34.23 4.60
C TYR A 408 30.28 35.28 4.84
N ASP A 409 30.26 36.00 5.96
CA ASP A 409 31.31 36.98 6.31
C ASP A 409 32.63 36.30 6.73
N GLU A 410 32.60 35.14 7.39
CA GLU A 410 33.82 34.35 7.69
C GLU A 410 34.55 33.83 6.44
N ASP A 411 33.83 33.65 5.32
CA ASP A 411 34.40 33.23 4.04
C ASP A 411 35.06 34.41 3.26
N GLU A 412 34.67 35.67 3.52
CA GLU A 412 35.30 36.85 2.90
C GLU A 412 36.62 37.27 3.60
N ASP A 413 36.75 37.04 4.91
CA ASP A 413 37.97 37.39 5.67
C ASP A 413 39.14 36.41 5.45
N MET A 414 38.90 35.25 4.81
CA MET A 414 39.92 34.26 4.43
C MET A 414 40.56 34.51 3.04
N HIS A 415 40.37 35.69 2.46
CA HIS A 415 41.02 36.10 1.21
C HIS A 415 41.91 37.36 1.34
N GLY A 416 42.60 37.47 2.49
CA GLY A 416 43.80 38.30 2.63
C GLY A 416 45.04 37.66 2.00
N GLY A 417 45.18 37.74 0.67
CA GLY A 417 46.49 37.68 0.01
C GLY A 417 46.66 36.66 -1.11
N ALA A 418 46.46 37.08 -2.35
CA ALA A 418 47.35 36.72 -3.47
C ALA A 418 47.05 37.61 -4.68
N GLN A 419 47.95 38.56 -4.92
CA GLN A 419 48.12 39.23 -6.21
C GLN A 419 48.06 38.22 -7.36
N ARG A 420 47.13 38.40 -8.31
CA ARG A 420 47.23 37.79 -9.63
C ARG A 420 47.26 38.86 -10.70
N VAL A 421 48.47 39.00 -11.24
CA VAL A 421 48.90 39.88 -12.32
C VAL A 421 48.16 39.51 -13.60
N GLN A 422 47.68 40.53 -14.32
CA GLN A 422 47.16 40.41 -15.68
C GLN A 422 48.28 39.99 -16.64
N CYS A 423 48.05 38.95 -17.45
CA CYS A 423 48.76 38.76 -18.72
C CYS A 423 47.75 38.69 -19.84
N ALA A 424 47.72 39.76 -20.64
CA ALA A 424 47.23 39.74 -22.01
C ALA A 424 48.22 38.97 -22.88
N GLN A 425 47.73 38.22 -23.87
CA GLN A 425 48.43 38.09 -25.15
C GLN A 425 47.45 37.79 -26.29
N GLN A 426 47.75 38.52 -27.37
CA GLN A 426 47.17 38.66 -28.70
C GLN A 426 46.52 37.44 -29.35
#